data_AF-R9AGE9-F1
#
_entry.id   AF-R9AGE9-F1
#
_cell.length_a   1.000
_cell.length_b   1.000
_cell.length_c   1.000
_cell.angle_alpha   90.00
_cell.angle_beta   90.00
_cell.angle_gamma   90.00
#
_symmetry.space_group_name_H-M   'P 1'
#
loop_
_entity.id
_entity.type
_entity.pdbx_description
1 polymer ?
#
loop_
_entity_poly.entity_id
_entity_poly.type
_entity_poly.pdbx_seq_one_letter_code
_entity_poly.pdbx_strand_id
1 'polypeptide(L)'
;MGATLSGLANIFKPLFFWNGGKECRILMLGLDAAGKTTIIYRLQLGEVIQTIPTIGFNVESIDYNGLKLNVWDLGGQTSIRPYWRCYYANTQAIIYVVDSTDTERLPTSRSELITMLSEDELKDAKLLVLANKQDSPDALPASEVSLQLGLDSMKDRTWSVRGCSAISQDGELNEALNWCVCMRIYEYLTDCKRRTIKAEMKTWKLGAGLAGLSGASAYTILAGSYNASLTTYTFDSDKSTIGYGKKHSLPQGFAPSWIQESPVNDSLVAVCSETFPGSVASTLIEDAENHSVVNTLPSGGDGPASGGFTADGKCFVAANYASGSIQAYSVADDGKISNLGKPQQLSGSGPNKERQTSPHPHHVVASPLDDKTVYIPDLGSDRILQFAIKNDNLDKVAEYETPAGSGPRHGVFHPELPILYVITELSNEVLVFKVDDSGGLEQISKIGIVPESKKNKTSMQASEIGISSDGKYIYAANRDVKPADAKDEDHLAIITVGEKGEELSVKGHAKVGGIQPRAFKLFGAKEEYLIVGNTYENDPNVGIFQRDTLTGEVKQAAKQGGQSPTSFIWLADL
;
A
#
# COMPACT_ATOMS: atom_id res chain seq x y z
N MET A 1 -59.81 4.87 8.07
CA MET A 1 -60.04 5.53 9.37
C MET A 1 -59.79 4.46 10.43
N GLY A 2 -58.60 4.39 11.01
CA GLY A 2 -58.26 5.01 12.31
C GLY A 2 -58.32 3.90 13.38
N ALA A 3 -57.38 3.70 14.29
CA ALA A 3 -56.26 4.49 14.75
C ALA A 3 -55.17 3.57 15.33
N THR A 4 -53.92 3.97 15.14
CA THR A 4 -52.73 3.55 15.88
C THR A 4 -52.48 4.52 17.04
N LEU A 5 -52.15 4.00 18.23
CA LEU A 5 -51.53 4.68 19.37
C LEU A 5 -50.76 3.56 20.12
N SER A 6 -49.42 3.46 20.10
CA SER A 6 -48.36 4.36 20.61
C SER A 6 -47.71 3.81 21.90
N GLY A 7 -46.38 3.63 21.84
CA GLY A 7 -45.43 3.67 22.96
C GLY A 7 -45.34 2.40 23.80
N LEU A 8 -44.18 1.88 24.21
CA LEU A 8 -42.83 2.42 24.32
C LEU A 8 -41.82 1.25 24.35
N ALA A 9 -40.68 1.40 23.64
CA ALA A 9 -39.36 1.03 24.14
C ALA A 9 -38.29 1.68 23.25
N ASN A 10 -37.68 2.75 23.77
CA ASN A 10 -36.40 3.29 23.32
C ASN A 10 -35.31 2.23 23.51
N ILE A 11 -34.30 2.22 22.62
CA ILE A 11 -32.85 2.28 22.94
C ILE A 11 -32.02 2.00 21.65
N PHE A 12 -31.01 2.86 21.42
CA PHE A 12 -29.99 2.90 20.35
C PHE A 12 -30.38 3.40 18.94
N LYS A 13 -30.13 4.69 18.70
CA LYS A 13 -29.67 5.21 17.40
C LYS A 13 -28.23 5.72 17.58
N PRO A 14 -27.25 5.30 16.77
CA PRO A 14 -26.10 6.13 16.47
C PRO A 14 -26.39 6.95 15.21
N LEU A 15 -26.14 8.25 15.37
CA LEU A 15 -25.98 9.31 14.38
C LEU A 15 -25.35 8.84 13.06
N PHE A 16 -26.15 8.76 12.00
CA PHE A 16 -25.66 8.73 10.62
C PHE A 16 -25.26 10.16 10.21
N PHE A 17 -23.97 10.47 10.24
CA PHE A 17 -23.39 11.59 9.51
C PHE A 17 -22.45 11.01 8.45
N TRP A 18 -22.96 10.87 7.22
CA TRP A 18 -22.16 10.55 6.04
C TRP A 18 -22.71 11.39 4.89
N ASN A 19 -21.90 12.34 4.40
CA ASN A 19 -22.19 13.08 3.18
C ASN A 19 -20.85 13.34 2.50
N GLY A 20 -20.50 12.53 1.48
CA GLY A 20 -19.26 12.69 0.72
C GLY A 20 -18.69 11.45 0.02
N GLY A 21 -19.45 10.38 -0.26
CA GLY A 21 -18.93 9.23 -1.01
C GLY A 21 -18.50 9.63 -2.43
N LYS A 22 -17.22 9.47 -2.79
CA LYS A 22 -16.74 9.68 -4.15
C LYS A 22 -17.35 8.62 -5.07
N GLU A 23 -18.29 9.02 -5.90
CA GLU A 23 -18.98 8.14 -6.84
C GLU A 23 -18.09 7.82 -8.06
N CYS A 24 -18.00 6.55 -8.44
CA CYS A 24 -17.26 6.10 -9.63
C CYS A 24 -18.26 5.81 -10.76
N ARG A 25 -18.16 6.50 -11.90
CA ARG A 25 -19.03 6.31 -13.05
C ARG A 25 -18.42 5.30 -14.03
N ILE A 26 -19.15 4.21 -14.25
CA ILE A 26 -18.78 3.12 -15.15
C ILE A 26 -19.81 3.02 -16.28
N LEU A 27 -19.36 2.87 -17.51
CA LEU A 27 -20.22 2.51 -18.64
C LEU A 27 -20.15 1.01 -18.91
N MET A 28 -21.30 0.35 -18.98
CA MET A 28 -21.39 -1.05 -19.41
C MET A 28 -21.97 -1.13 -20.83
N LEU A 29 -21.15 -1.60 -21.76
CA LEU A 29 -21.39 -1.54 -23.21
C LEU A 29 -21.11 -2.89 -23.89
N GLY A 30 -21.56 -3.06 -25.13
CA GLY A 30 -21.46 -4.31 -25.88
C GLY A 30 -22.75 -4.64 -26.62
N LEU A 31 -22.71 -5.64 -27.49
CA LEU A 31 -23.86 -6.01 -28.33
C LEU A 31 -25.06 -6.50 -27.49
N ASP A 32 -26.25 -6.50 -28.11
CA ASP A 32 -27.43 -7.13 -27.53
C ASP A 32 -27.21 -8.62 -27.25
N ALA A 33 -27.88 -9.14 -26.21
CA ALA A 33 -27.76 -10.52 -25.73
C ALA A 33 -26.37 -10.95 -25.18
N ALA A 34 -25.39 -10.04 -25.06
CA ALA A 34 -24.08 -10.32 -24.48
C ALA A 34 -24.09 -10.60 -22.97
N GLY A 35 -25.16 -10.23 -22.24
CA GLY A 35 -25.32 -10.52 -20.81
C GLY A 35 -25.01 -9.37 -19.84
N LYS A 36 -24.94 -8.13 -20.30
CA LYS A 36 -24.65 -6.92 -19.50
C LYS A 36 -25.53 -6.79 -18.25
N THR A 37 -26.83 -6.71 -18.43
CA THR A 37 -27.80 -6.54 -17.33
C THR A 37 -27.79 -7.73 -16.37
N THR A 38 -27.57 -8.95 -16.88
CA THR A 38 -27.44 -10.15 -16.05
C THR A 38 -26.22 -10.08 -15.13
N ILE A 39 -25.09 -9.57 -15.63
CA ILE A 39 -23.89 -9.34 -14.82
C ILE A 39 -24.16 -8.31 -13.71
N ILE A 40 -24.86 -7.21 -14.01
CA ILE A 40 -25.19 -6.19 -13.00
C ILE A 40 -26.04 -6.77 -11.87
N TYR A 41 -27.10 -7.52 -12.18
CA TYR A 41 -27.93 -8.12 -11.15
C TYR A 41 -27.22 -9.21 -10.37
N ARG A 42 -26.34 -9.97 -11.01
CA ARG A 42 -25.49 -10.96 -10.34
C ARG A 42 -24.62 -10.31 -9.26
N LEU A 43 -24.12 -9.10 -9.51
CA LEU A 43 -23.28 -8.33 -8.59
C LEU A 43 -24.08 -7.64 -7.47
N GLN A 44 -25.29 -7.17 -7.77
CA GLN A 44 -26.14 -6.50 -6.77
C GLN A 44 -26.86 -7.46 -5.83
N LEU A 45 -27.39 -8.56 -6.38
CA LEU A 45 -28.36 -9.41 -5.67
C LEU A 45 -27.81 -10.78 -5.28
N GLY A 46 -26.63 -11.15 -5.77
CA GLY A 46 -26.03 -12.45 -5.51
C GLY A 46 -26.74 -13.63 -6.20
N GLU A 47 -27.84 -13.39 -6.92
CA GLU A 47 -28.66 -14.40 -7.60
C GLU A 47 -28.75 -14.14 -9.12
N VAL A 48 -29.03 -15.20 -9.88
CA VAL A 48 -29.20 -15.12 -11.34
C VAL A 48 -30.67 -14.87 -11.66
N ILE A 49 -30.98 -13.67 -12.14
CA ILE A 49 -32.32 -13.31 -12.61
C ILE A 49 -32.36 -13.37 -14.13
N GLN A 50 -33.39 -14.04 -14.69
CA GLN A 50 -33.62 -14.04 -16.13
C GLN A 50 -34.04 -12.65 -16.59
N THR A 51 -33.27 -12.06 -17.52
CA THR A 51 -33.48 -10.68 -17.98
C THR A 51 -34.16 -10.62 -19.35
N ILE A 52 -34.90 -9.54 -19.60
CA ILE A 52 -35.41 -9.16 -20.93
C ILE A 52 -34.40 -8.15 -21.52
N PRO A 53 -34.10 -8.17 -22.84
CA PRO A 53 -33.16 -7.22 -23.43
C PRO A 53 -33.49 -5.75 -23.10
N THR A 54 -32.51 -5.03 -22.56
CA THR A 54 -32.64 -3.61 -22.19
C THR A 54 -32.95 -2.73 -23.40
N ILE A 55 -34.02 -1.95 -23.30
CA ILE A 55 -34.41 -0.93 -24.28
C ILE A 55 -33.94 0.43 -23.73
N GLY A 56 -33.00 1.09 -24.42
CA GLY A 56 -32.45 2.38 -23.97
C GLY A 56 -31.30 2.20 -22.99
N PHE A 57 -31.49 2.56 -21.71
CA PHE A 57 -30.45 2.48 -20.67
C PHE A 57 -31.04 2.16 -19.29
N ASN A 58 -30.24 1.54 -18.42
CA ASN A 58 -30.49 1.36 -16.99
C ASN A 58 -29.33 1.98 -16.18
N VAL A 59 -29.62 2.55 -15.00
CA VAL A 59 -28.59 3.08 -14.10
C VAL A 59 -28.72 2.40 -12.76
N GLU A 60 -27.64 1.74 -12.35
CA GLU A 60 -27.57 1.01 -11.11
C GLU A 60 -26.41 1.51 -10.26
N SER A 61 -26.67 1.76 -8.98
CA SER A 61 -25.63 2.02 -8.00
C SER A 61 -25.29 0.72 -7.27
N ILE A 62 -24.03 0.31 -7.32
CA ILE A 62 -23.52 -0.90 -6.65
C ILE A 62 -22.52 -0.44 -5.59
N ASP A 63 -22.75 -0.81 -4.32
CA ASP A 63 -21.74 -0.68 -3.28
C ASP A 63 -20.77 -1.86 -3.38
N TYR A 64 -19.53 -1.58 -3.77
CA TYR A 64 -18.49 -2.59 -3.96
C TYR A 64 -17.23 -2.17 -3.20
N ASN A 65 -16.86 -2.91 -2.15
CA ASN A 65 -15.70 -2.64 -1.28
C ASN A 65 -15.62 -1.18 -0.78
N GLY A 66 -16.75 -0.61 -0.35
CA GLY A 66 -16.84 0.76 0.16
C GLY A 66 -16.83 1.86 -0.92
N LEU A 67 -16.80 1.49 -2.21
CA LEU A 67 -16.96 2.41 -3.34
C LEU A 67 -18.37 2.31 -3.92
N LYS A 68 -18.99 3.46 -4.16
CA LYS A 68 -20.28 3.54 -4.85
C LYS A 68 -20.05 3.60 -6.36
N LEU A 69 -20.31 2.49 -7.04
CA LEU A 69 -20.19 2.37 -8.49
C LEU A 69 -21.52 2.72 -9.15
N ASN A 70 -21.55 3.81 -9.90
CA ASN A 70 -22.68 4.20 -10.73
C ASN A 70 -22.49 3.59 -12.13
N VAL A 71 -23.11 2.43 -12.35
CA VAL A 71 -23.02 1.66 -13.60
C VAL A 71 -24.16 2.06 -14.53
N TRP A 72 -23.80 2.53 -15.72
CA TRP A 72 -24.72 2.90 -16.79
C TRP A 72 -24.75 1.77 -17.83
N ASP A 73 -25.77 0.91 -17.76
CA ASP A 73 -26.01 -0.19 -18.69
C ASP A 73 -26.76 0.32 -19.92
N LEU A 74 -26.10 0.37 -21.07
CA LEU A 74 -26.76 0.81 -22.30
C LEU A 74 -27.15 -0.39 -23.15
N GLY A 75 -28.34 -0.36 -23.74
CA GLY A 75 -28.76 -1.42 -24.64
C GLY A 75 -27.84 -1.55 -25.86
N GLY A 76 -27.70 -2.77 -26.36
CA GLY A 76 -26.75 -3.11 -27.43
C GLY A 76 -27.37 -3.36 -28.81
N GLN A 77 -28.66 -3.08 -28.99
CA GLN A 77 -29.35 -3.31 -30.27
C GLN A 77 -28.85 -2.34 -31.33
N THR A 78 -28.79 -2.76 -32.60
CA THR A 78 -28.25 -1.95 -33.70
C THR A 78 -28.86 -0.55 -33.78
N SER A 79 -30.16 -0.41 -33.50
CA SER A 79 -30.87 0.88 -33.55
C SER A 79 -30.48 1.87 -32.45
N ILE A 80 -29.87 1.41 -31.35
CA ILE A 80 -29.58 2.23 -30.16
C ILE A 80 -28.09 2.51 -29.93
N ARG A 81 -27.17 1.75 -30.55
CA ARG A 81 -25.72 1.97 -30.45
C ARG A 81 -25.26 3.40 -30.82
N PRO A 82 -25.84 4.08 -31.84
CA PRO A 82 -25.45 5.46 -32.15
C PRO A 82 -25.71 6.48 -31.03
N TYR A 83 -26.48 6.10 -30.01
CA TYR A 83 -26.77 6.95 -28.84
C TYR A 83 -25.82 6.69 -27.66
N TRP A 84 -24.92 5.70 -27.72
CA TRP A 84 -23.93 5.46 -26.65
C TRP A 84 -23.10 6.71 -26.35
N ARG A 85 -22.75 7.47 -27.40
CA ARG A 85 -22.01 8.75 -27.29
C ARG A 85 -22.66 9.81 -26.42
N CYS A 86 -23.98 9.75 -26.24
CA CYS A 86 -24.69 10.67 -25.34
C CYS A 86 -24.32 10.45 -23.86
N TYR A 87 -23.60 9.37 -23.53
CA TYR A 87 -23.31 8.97 -22.15
C TYR A 87 -21.81 8.93 -21.83
N TYR A 88 -20.90 9.26 -22.76
CA TYR A 88 -19.45 9.13 -22.57
C TYR A 88 -18.82 10.08 -21.56
N ALA A 89 -19.32 11.31 -21.48
CA ALA A 89 -18.75 12.34 -20.60
C ALA A 89 -18.57 11.84 -19.16
N ASN A 90 -17.49 12.22 -18.47
CA ASN A 90 -17.22 11.87 -17.06
C ASN A 90 -17.19 10.36 -16.76
N THR A 91 -16.83 9.51 -17.72
CA THR A 91 -16.68 8.05 -17.50
C THR A 91 -15.26 7.73 -17.03
N GLN A 92 -15.13 7.00 -15.92
CA GLN A 92 -13.82 6.58 -15.41
C GLN A 92 -13.39 5.21 -15.96
N ALA A 93 -14.34 4.31 -16.20
CA ALA A 93 -14.07 2.98 -16.75
C ALA A 93 -15.21 2.48 -17.65
N ILE A 94 -14.84 1.64 -18.60
CA ILE A 94 -15.75 0.96 -19.53
C ILE A 94 -15.65 -0.54 -19.26
N ILE A 95 -16.79 -1.18 -19.03
CA ILE A 95 -16.93 -2.64 -19.04
C ILE A 95 -17.60 -3.01 -20.36
N TYR A 96 -16.83 -3.59 -21.28
CA TYR A 96 -17.28 -4.04 -22.57
C TYR A 96 -17.57 -5.55 -22.54
N VAL A 97 -18.83 -5.94 -22.66
CA VAL A 97 -19.27 -7.33 -22.54
C VAL A 97 -19.44 -7.96 -23.92
N VAL A 98 -18.82 -9.12 -24.11
CA VAL A 98 -18.79 -9.88 -25.35
C VAL A 98 -19.42 -11.24 -25.10
N ASP A 99 -20.33 -11.65 -25.97
CA ASP A 99 -20.80 -13.03 -26.01
C ASP A 99 -19.73 -13.91 -26.66
N SER A 100 -19.04 -14.74 -25.88
CA SER A 100 -17.97 -15.60 -26.41
C SER A 100 -18.49 -16.73 -27.30
N THR A 101 -19.79 -17.00 -27.31
CA THR A 101 -20.40 -18.03 -28.19
C THR A 101 -20.81 -17.47 -29.55
N ASP A 102 -20.91 -16.15 -29.68
CA ASP A 102 -21.42 -15.48 -30.87
C ASP A 102 -20.28 -15.06 -31.82
N THR A 103 -19.65 -16.07 -32.41
CA THR A 103 -18.50 -15.87 -33.29
C THR A 103 -18.86 -15.11 -34.58
N GLU A 104 -20.10 -15.20 -35.05
CA GLU A 104 -20.59 -14.49 -36.23
C GLU A 104 -20.64 -12.97 -36.02
N ARG A 105 -21.02 -12.50 -34.82
CA ARG A 105 -21.13 -11.07 -34.52
C ARG A 105 -19.87 -10.46 -33.90
N LEU A 106 -18.82 -11.24 -33.63
CA LEU A 106 -17.54 -10.72 -33.13
C LEU A 106 -16.91 -9.61 -34.01
N PRO A 107 -16.89 -9.70 -35.35
CA PRO A 107 -16.40 -8.60 -36.19
C PRO A 107 -17.21 -7.31 -36.02
N THR A 108 -18.52 -7.44 -35.83
CA THR A 108 -19.38 -6.28 -35.53
C THR A 108 -19.03 -5.70 -34.16
N SER A 109 -18.87 -6.55 -33.15
CA SER A 109 -18.46 -6.14 -31.80
C SER A 109 -17.13 -5.38 -31.80
N ARG A 110 -16.14 -5.85 -32.58
CA ARG A 110 -14.87 -5.15 -32.78
C ARG A 110 -15.05 -3.76 -33.37
N SER A 111 -15.84 -3.64 -34.44
CA SER A 111 -16.07 -2.36 -35.11
C SER A 111 -16.69 -1.33 -34.17
N GLU A 112 -17.67 -1.74 -33.37
CA GLU A 112 -18.34 -0.88 -32.38
C GLU A 112 -17.38 -0.47 -31.26
N LEU A 113 -16.58 -1.42 -30.74
CA LEU A 113 -15.56 -1.16 -29.72
C LEU A 113 -14.54 -0.12 -30.21
N ILE A 114 -13.97 -0.30 -31.39
CA ILE A 114 -12.96 0.63 -31.94
C ILE A 114 -13.58 2.00 -32.20
N THR A 115 -14.79 2.06 -32.76
CA THR A 115 -15.50 3.32 -33.02
C THR A 115 -15.73 4.09 -31.73
N MET A 116 -16.24 3.43 -30.70
CA MET A 116 -16.45 4.04 -29.38
C MET A 116 -15.13 4.55 -28.77
N LEU A 117 -14.07 3.75 -28.79
CA LEU A 117 -12.79 4.13 -28.15
C LEU A 117 -12.04 5.26 -28.88
N SER A 118 -12.43 5.58 -30.11
CA SER A 118 -11.88 6.70 -30.88
C SER A 118 -12.41 8.08 -30.45
N GLU A 119 -13.42 8.12 -29.58
CA GLU A 119 -14.04 9.35 -29.10
C GLU A 119 -13.22 9.95 -27.95
N ASP A 120 -12.94 11.26 -28.04
CA ASP A 120 -12.02 11.97 -27.12
C ASP A 120 -12.49 11.90 -25.66
N GLU A 121 -13.81 11.89 -25.41
CA GLU A 121 -14.40 11.80 -24.08
C GLU A 121 -14.05 10.50 -23.34
N LEU A 122 -13.66 9.46 -24.06
CA LEU A 122 -13.28 8.16 -23.50
C LEU A 122 -11.77 7.92 -23.48
N LYS A 123 -10.96 8.90 -23.88
CA LYS A 123 -9.50 8.76 -24.00
C LYS A 123 -8.84 8.25 -22.71
N ASP A 124 -9.25 8.79 -21.56
CA ASP A 124 -8.66 8.46 -20.26
C ASP A 124 -9.38 7.30 -19.53
N ALA A 125 -10.45 6.75 -20.11
CA ALA A 125 -11.22 5.68 -19.49
C ALA A 125 -10.51 4.32 -19.60
N LYS A 126 -10.41 3.57 -18.49
CA LYS A 126 -9.93 2.18 -18.51
C LYS A 126 -10.92 1.27 -19.26
N LEU A 127 -10.42 0.21 -19.89
CA LEU A 127 -11.24 -0.78 -20.60
C LEU A 127 -11.13 -2.17 -19.98
N LEU A 128 -12.20 -2.68 -19.38
CA LEU A 128 -12.34 -4.09 -19.04
C LEU A 128 -13.21 -4.77 -20.11
N VAL A 129 -12.69 -5.80 -20.75
CA VAL A 129 -13.46 -6.67 -21.65
C VAL A 129 -13.85 -7.95 -20.90
N LEU A 130 -15.14 -8.21 -20.83
CA LEU A 130 -15.69 -9.45 -20.28
C LEU A 130 -16.08 -10.38 -21.42
N ALA A 131 -15.29 -11.43 -21.62
CA ALA A 131 -15.58 -12.55 -22.50
C ALA A 131 -16.59 -13.47 -21.79
N ASN A 132 -17.88 -13.14 -21.89
CA ASN A 132 -18.96 -13.75 -21.14
C ASN A 132 -19.45 -15.06 -21.78
N LYS A 133 -20.20 -15.85 -21.00
CA LYS A 133 -20.74 -17.17 -21.34
C LYS A 133 -19.70 -18.30 -21.44
N GLN A 134 -18.62 -18.21 -20.66
CA GLN A 134 -17.60 -19.26 -20.58
C GLN A 134 -18.14 -20.60 -20.00
N ASP A 135 -19.38 -20.61 -19.49
CA ASP A 135 -20.11 -21.82 -19.13
C ASP A 135 -20.53 -22.67 -20.35
N SER A 136 -20.51 -22.10 -21.56
CA SER A 136 -20.84 -22.82 -22.80
C SER A 136 -19.60 -23.51 -23.38
N PRO A 137 -19.70 -24.78 -23.83
CA PRO A 137 -18.60 -25.47 -24.51
C PRO A 137 -18.21 -24.83 -25.85
N ASP A 138 -19.10 -24.05 -26.46
CA ASP A 138 -18.86 -23.34 -27.72
C ASP A 138 -18.25 -21.94 -27.51
N ALA A 139 -17.97 -21.56 -26.26
CA ALA A 139 -17.42 -20.25 -25.95
C ALA A 139 -15.95 -20.16 -26.34
N LEU A 140 -15.60 -19.11 -27.08
CA LEU A 140 -14.20 -18.76 -27.28
C LEU A 140 -13.54 -18.36 -25.95
N PRO A 141 -12.31 -18.82 -25.69
CA PRO A 141 -11.57 -18.37 -24.52
C PRO A 141 -11.24 -16.88 -24.63
N ALA A 142 -11.06 -16.23 -23.48
CA ALA A 142 -10.78 -14.80 -23.39
C ALA A 142 -9.59 -14.34 -24.24
N SER A 143 -8.56 -15.18 -24.41
CA SER A 143 -7.40 -14.91 -25.27
C SER A 143 -7.77 -14.78 -26.75
N GLU A 144 -8.68 -15.62 -27.24
CA GLU A 144 -9.14 -15.58 -28.63
C GLU A 144 -10.09 -14.40 -28.86
N VAL A 145 -10.95 -14.10 -27.89
CA VAL A 145 -11.79 -12.88 -27.92
C VAL A 145 -10.90 -11.63 -27.99
N SER A 146 -9.82 -11.59 -27.20
CA SER A 146 -8.84 -10.50 -27.21
C SER A 146 -8.21 -10.29 -28.59
N LEU A 147 -7.78 -11.39 -29.22
CA LEU A 147 -7.17 -11.37 -30.55
C LEU A 147 -8.16 -10.89 -31.61
N GLN A 148 -9.39 -11.41 -31.59
CA GLN A 148 -10.44 -11.05 -32.54
C GLN A 148 -10.82 -9.57 -32.45
N LEU A 149 -10.88 -9.02 -31.24
CA LEU A 149 -11.14 -7.60 -30.99
C LEU A 149 -9.93 -6.69 -31.28
N GLY A 150 -8.72 -7.27 -31.46
CA GLY A 150 -7.50 -6.52 -31.72
C GLY A 150 -6.98 -5.73 -30.52
N LEU A 151 -7.25 -6.19 -29.30
CA LEU A 151 -6.82 -5.50 -28.06
C LEU A 151 -5.29 -5.46 -27.93
N ASP A 152 -4.59 -6.46 -28.46
CA ASP A 152 -3.13 -6.57 -28.51
C ASP A 152 -2.45 -5.41 -29.25
N SER A 153 -3.15 -4.81 -30.21
CA SER A 153 -2.68 -3.64 -30.95
C SER A 153 -2.87 -2.30 -30.21
N MET A 154 -3.62 -2.30 -29.10
CA MET A 154 -4.00 -1.11 -28.34
C MET A 154 -2.91 -0.73 -27.33
N LYS A 155 -2.37 0.49 -27.47
CA LYS A 155 -1.24 1.01 -26.66
C LYS A 155 -1.53 2.34 -25.97
N ASP A 156 -2.66 2.95 -26.30
CA ASP A 156 -3.07 4.28 -25.89
C ASP A 156 -3.87 4.29 -24.57
N ARG A 157 -4.24 3.13 -24.04
CA ARG A 157 -5.01 3.00 -22.80
C ARG A 157 -4.71 1.73 -22.01
N THR A 158 -5.03 1.77 -20.73
CA THR A 158 -5.00 0.59 -19.86
C THR A 158 -6.23 -0.28 -20.10
N TRP A 159 -6.00 -1.54 -20.47
CA TRP A 159 -7.06 -2.49 -20.76
C TRP A 159 -6.76 -3.89 -20.19
N SER A 160 -7.81 -4.70 -20.04
CA SER A 160 -7.71 -6.11 -19.68
C SER A 160 -8.89 -6.89 -20.24
N VAL A 161 -8.69 -8.18 -20.47
CA VAL A 161 -9.73 -9.13 -20.90
C VAL A 161 -9.83 -10.24 -19.87
N ARG A 162 -11.06 -10.62 -19.49
CA ARG A 162 -11.34 -11.70 -18.54
C ARG A 162 -12.46 -12.57 -19.06
N GLY A 163 -12.29 -13.89 -18.96
CA GLY A 163 -13.38 -14.83 -19.13
C GLY A 163 -14.32 -14.73 -17.94
N CYS A 164 -15.62 -14.83 -18.18
CA CYS A 164 -16.60 -14.96 -17.12
C CYS A 164 -17.87 -15.69 -17.58
N SER A 165 -18.68 -16.09 -16.60
CA SER A 165 -20.06 -16.48 -16.82
C SER A 165 -20.97 -15.68 -15.89
N ALA A 166 -21.90 -14.93 -16.48
CA ALA A 166 -22.93 -14.18 -15.74
C ALA A 166 -23.84 -15.07 -14.89
N ILE A 167 -23.91 -16.38 -15.19
CA ILE A 167 -24.79 -17.34 -14.52
C ILE A 167 -24.02 -18.28 -13.58
N SER A 168 -22.68 -18.31 -13.64
CA SER A 168 -21.88 -19.12 -12.73
C SER A 168 -21.76 -18.46 -11.35
N GLN A 169 -21.48 -19.29 -10.34
CA GLN A 169 -21.19 -18.85 -8.98
C GLN A 169 -19.70 -18.57 -8.74
N ASP A 170 -18.87 -18.73 -9.76
CA ASP A 170 -17.42 -18.60 -9.65
C ASP A 170 -17.00 -17.13 -9.45
N GLY A 171 -15.99 -16.92 -8.58
CA GLY A 171 -15.51 -15.59 -8.16
C GLY A 171 -14.87 -14.73 -9.26
N GLU A 172 -14.88 -15.18 -10.51
CA GLU A 172 -14.24 -14.57 -11.68
C GLU A 172 -14.75 -13.15 -11.96
N LEU A 173 -16.06 -12.91 -11.79
CA LEU A 173 -16.65 -11.57 -11.95
C LEU A 173 -16.13 -10.58 -10.90
N ASN A 174 -15.97 -11.03 -9.66
CA ASN A 174 -15.41 -10.21 -8.59
C ASN A 174 -13.93 -9.91 -8.86
N GLU A 175 -13.17 -10.88 -9.38
CA GLU A 175 -11.77 -10.66 -9.76
C GLU A 175 -11.64 -9.65 -10.92
N ALA A 176 -12.49 -9.79 -11.95
CA ALA A 176 -12.51 -8.85 -13.07
C ALA A 176 -12.90 -7.44 -12.63
N LEU A 177 -13.90 -7.31 -11.75
CA LEU A 177 -14.29 -6.02 -11.17
C LEU A 177 -13.24 -5.46 -10.24
N ASN A 178 -12.56 -6.29 -9.45
CA ASN A 178 -11.41 -5.85 -8.67
C ASN A 178 -10.42 -5.18 -9.63
N TRP A 179 -10.01 -5.82 -10.73
CA TRP A 179 -9.13 -5.19 -11.71
C TRP A 179 -9.67 -3.85 -12.25
N CYS A 180 -10.98 -3.76 -12.57
CA CYS A 180 -11.61 -2.56 -13.13
C CYS A 180 -11.75 -1.42 -12.11
N VAL A 181 -12.10 -1.76 -10.87
CA VAL A 181 -12.41 -0.85 -9.76
C VAL A 181 -11.16 -0.58 -8.91
N CYS A 182 -10.06 -1.30 -9.14
CA CYS A 182 -8.74 -1.10 -8.53
C CYS A 182 -8.12 0.29 -8.77
N MET A 183 -8.88 1.26 -9.27
CA MET A 183 -8.51 2.67 -9.29
C MET A 183 -8.79 3.31 -7.92
N ARG A 184 -7.70 3.83 -7.34
CA ARG A 184 -7.61 4.75 -6.20
C ARG A 184 -7.62 4.23 -4.78
N ILE A 185 -8.23 3.07 -4.48
CA ILE A 185 -8.00 2.42 -3.18
C ILE A 185 -6.95 1.33 -3.35
N TYR A 186 -7.14 0.36 -4.25
CA TYR A 186 -6.22 -0.80 -4.38
C TYR A 186 -4.87 -0.55 -5.04
N GLU A 187 -4.76 0.39 -5.99
CA GLU A 187 -3.43 0.87 -6.43
C GLU A 187 -2.72 1.65 -5.31
N TYR A 188 -3.43 2.19 -4.31
CA TYR A 188 -2.87 2.92 -3.15
C TYR A 188 -2.65 2.04 -1.90
N LEU A 189 -3.16 0.80 -1.89
CA LEU A 189 -3.01 -0.07 -0.73
C LEU A 189 -1.59 -0.61 -0.66
N THR A 190 -0.84 0.00 0.26
CA THR A 190 0.43 -0.43 0.86
C THR A 190 1.39 -1.20 -0.06
N ASP A 191 2.60 -0.67 -0.15
CA ASP A 191 3.84 -1.30 -0.63
C ASP A 191 3.92 -2.84 -0.47
N CYS A 192 3.29 -3.40 0.56
CA CYS A 192 3.10 -4.83 0.78
C CYS A 192 2.17 -5.56 -0.22
N LYS A 193 0.96 -5.07 -0.55
CA LYS A 193 -0.01 -5.79 -1.43
C LYS A 193 0.45 -5.84 -2.90
N ARG A 194 1.13 -4.78 -3.39
CA ARG A 194 1.66 -4.75 -4.77
C ARG A 194 2.62 -5.91 -5.04
N ARG A 195 3.42 -6.32 -4.04
CA ARG A 195 4.37 -7.45 -4.14
C ARG A 195 3.68 -8.81 -4.11
N THR A 196 2.68 -9.00 -3.23
CA THR A 196 1.86 -10.22 -3.21
C THR A 196 1.28 -10.50 -4.58
N ILE A 197 0.64 -9.50 -5.18
CA ILE A 197 0.00 -9.63 -6.49
C ILE A 197 1.04 -9.91 -7.59
N LYS A 198 2.20 -9.23 -7.58
CA LYS A 198 3.27 -9.51 -8.57
C LYS A 198 3.87 -10.91 -8.43
N ALA A 199 4.15 -11.34 -7.21
CA ALA A 199 4.67 -12.68 -6.93
C ALA A 199 3.67 -13.78 -7.37
N GLU A 200 2.37 -13.56 -7.14
CA GLU A 200 1.28 -14.43 -7.60
C GLU A 200 1.13 -14.41 -9.14
N MET A 201 1.20 -13.24 -9.77
CA MET A 201 1.13 -13.13 -11.25
C MET A 201 2.34 -13.78 -11.95
N LYS A 202 3.52 -13.78 -11.34
CA LYS A 202 4.74 -14.42 -11.88
C LYS A 202 4.66 -15.95 -11.79
N THR A 203 4.16 -16.49 -10.68
CA THR A 203 3.89 -17.94 -10.55
C THR A 203 2.90 -18.41 -11.62
N TRP A 204 1.94 -17.58 -12.02
CA TRP A 204 1.01 -17.90 -13.11
C TRP A 204 1.63 -17.82 -14.52
N LYS A 205 2.53 -16.85 -14.77
CA LYS A 205 3.28 -16.79 -16.06
C LYS A 205 4.23 -17.98 -16.26
N LEU A 206 4.83 -18.50 -15.19
CA LEU A 206 5.62 -19.73 -15.24
C LEU A 206 4.75 -21.00 -15.28
N GLY A 207 3.51 -20.95 -14.77
CA GLY A 207 2.56 -22.06 -14.73
C GLY A 207 1.95 -22.50 -16.07
N ALA A 208 2.17 -21.74 -17.16
CA ALA A 208 1.72 -22.13 -18.51
C ALA A 208 2.63 -23.17 -19.20
N GLY A 209 3.74 -23.56 -18.56
CA GLY A 209 4.60 -24.65 -19.03
C GLY A 209 5.40 -25.24 -17.88
N LEU A 210 5.08 -26.50 -17.54
CA LEU A 210 5.64 -27.34 -16.46
C LEU A 210 4.90 -27.25 -15.12
N ALA A 211 3.90 -28.12 -14.96
CA ALA A 211 3.55 -28.66 -13.65
C ALA A 211 4.76 -29.44 -13.11
N GLY A 212 5.52 -28.84 -12.19
CA GLY A 212 6.64 -29.53 -11.53
C GLY A 212 7.83 -28.71 -11.02
N LEU A 213 7.72 -27.39 -10.83
CA LEU A 213 8.78 -26.61 -10.16
C LEU A 213 8.24 -25.97 -8.88
N SER A 214 8.84 -26.37 -7.76
CA SER A 214 8.69 -25.75 -6.44
C SER A 214 8.93 -24.24 -6.53
N GLY A 215 8.07 -23.45 -5.86
CA GLY A 215 8.25 -22.01 -5.74
C GLY A 215 9.65 -21.64 -5.27
N ALA A 216 10.15 -20.47 -5.68
CA ALA A 216 11.47 -20.01 -5.31
C ALA A 216 11.65 -20.09 -3.77
N SER A 217 12.58 -20.91 -3.32
CA SER A 217 12.90 -21.07 -1.90
C SER A 217 13.78 -19.97 -1.36
N ALA A 218 14.22 -19.01 -2.18
CA ALA A 218 15.14 -17.95 -1.81
C ALA A 218 14.52 -16.56 -1.96
N TYR A 219 14.63 -15.74 -0.91
CA TYR A 219 14.17 -14.35 -0.86
C TYR A 219 15.36 -13.40 -0.79
N THR A 220 15.39 -12.38 -1.65
CA THR A 220 16.41 -11.34 -1.65
C THR A 220 15.91 -10.09 -0.93
N ILE A 221 16.66 -9.63 0.07
CA ILE A 221 16.27 -8.48 0.90
C ILE A 221 17.42 -7.48 0.92
N LEU A 222 17.15 -6.25 0.47
CA LEU A 222 18.09 -5.15 0.56
C LEU A 222 17.98 -4.50 1.93
N ALA A 223 19.11 -4.18 2.55
CA ALA A 223 19.17 -3.51 3.84
C ALA A 223 20.04 -2.25 3.81
N GLY A 224 19.51 -1.19 4.43
CA GLY A 224 20.29 -0.05 4.90
C GLY A 224 20.99 -0.38 6.22
N SER A 225 22.05 0.35 6.55
CA SER A 225 22.79 0.18 7.80
C SER A 225 23.53 1.46 8.19
N TYR A 226 24.00 1.55 9.44
CA TYR A 226 24.91 2.61 9.87
C TYR A 226 26.32 2.48 9.25
N ASN A 227 26.60 1.44 8.45
CA ASN A 227 27.85 1.24 7.74
C ASN A 227 27.77 1.82 6.32
N ALA A 228 28.90 2.10 5.67
CA ALA A 228 28.97 2.81 4.39
C ALA A 228 28.54 2.01 3.12
N SER A 229 27.59 1.08 3.24
CA SER A 229 27.10 0.28 2.11
C SER A 229 25.68 -0.22 2.31
N LEU A 230 24.94 -0.35 1.21
CA LEU A 230 23.75 -1.20 1.18
C LEU A 230 24.19 -2.66 1.11
N THR A 231 23.49 -3.54 1.80
CA THR A 231 23.80 -4.99 1.81
C THR A 231 22.57 -5.77 1.41
N THR A 232 22.72 -6.72 0.48
CA THR A 232 21.67 -7.71 0.22
C THR A 232 21.83 -8.91 1.14
N TYR A 233 20.71 -9.45 1.57
CA TYR A 233 20.60 -10.72 2.28
C TYR A 233 19.81 -11.70 1.42
N THR A 234 20.20 -12.97 1.45
CA THR A 234 19.45 -14.05 0.80
C THR A 234 18.97 -15.00 1.88
N PHE A 235 17.65 -15.17 1.99
CA PHE A 235 17.02 -16.11 2.90
C PHE A 235 16.49 -17.30 2.13
N ASP A 236 17.03 -18.50 2.40
CA ASP A 236 16.53 -19.77 1.89
C ASP A 236 15.53 -20.37 2.91
N SER A 237 14.24 -20.37 2.55
CA SER A 237 13.16 -20.85 3.40
C SER A 237 13.18 -22.35 3.64
N ASP A 238 13.59 -23.14 2.64
CA ASP A 238 13.62 -24.60 2.74
C ASP A 238 14.70 -25.05 3.71
N LYS A 239 15.84 -24.37 3.68
CA LYS A 239 16.96 -24.61 4.59
C LYS A 239 16.83 -23.85 5.91
N SER A 240 15.92 -22.87 5.99
CA SER A 240 15.83 -21.93 7.11
C SER A 240 17.19 -21.25 7.40
N THR A 241 17.87 -20.82 6.34
CA THR A 241 19.19 -20.16 6.44
C THR A 241 19.16 -18.79 5.80
N ILE A 242 19.77 -17.81 6.45
CA ILE A 242 20.03 -16.48 5.88
C ILE A 242 21.53 -16.28 5.70
N GLY A 243 21.94 -15.70 4.58
CA GLY A 243 23.33 -15.35 4.29
C GLY A 243 23.47 -13.95 3.70
N TYR A 244 24.71 -13.49 3.62
CA TYR A 244 25.04 -12.25 2.92
C TYR A 244 25.05 -12.44 1.42
N GLY A 245 24.40 -11.52 0.72
CA GLY A 245 24.63 -11.26 -0.69
C GLY A 245 25.73 -10.22 -0.90
N LYS A 246 25.57 -9.39 -1.92
CA LYS A 246 26.51 -8.36 -2.32
C LYS A 246 26.39 -7.10 -1.45
N LYS A 247 27.54 -6.46 -1.23
CA LYS A 247 27.61 -5.09 -0.71
C LYS A 247 27.67 -4.12 -1.88
N HIS A 248 26.77 -3.15 -1.88
CA HIS A 248 26.68 -2.14 -2.92
C HIS A 248 27.29 -0.85 -2.40
N SER A 249 28.30 -0.37 -3.10
CA SER A 249 28.99 0.86 -2.77
C SER A 249 28.08 2.06 -3.01
N LEU A 250 28.03 2.94 -2.02
CA LEU A 250 27.49 4.28 -2.15
C LEU A 250 28.65 5.28 -2.26
N PRO A 251 28.39 6.57 -2.57
CA PRO A 251 29.43 7.58 -2.55
C PRO A 251 30.16 7.60 -1.20
N GLN A 252 31.46 7.91 -1.24
CA GLN A 252 32.30 7.90 -0.04
C GLN A 252 31.69 8.77 1.07
N GLY A 253 31.59 8.21 2.28
CA GLY A 253 31.04 8.90 3.45
C GLY A 253 29.54 8.76 3.64
N PHE A 254 28.82 8.05 2.76
CA PHE A 254 27.40 7.72 2.99
C PHE A 254 27.22 6.80 4.20
N ALA A 255 26.15 7.02 4.97
CA ALA A 255 25.66 6.14 6.03
C ALA A 255 24.16 5.86 5.79
N PRO A 256 23.82 4.92 4.89
CA PRO A 256 22.45 4.65 4.43
C PRO A 256 21.57 4.02 5.51
N SER A 257 21.16 4.81 6.51
CA SER A 257 20.36 4.29 7.60
C SER A 257 18.90 4.03 7.20
N TRP A 258 18.39 4.75 6.20
CA TRP A 258 17.05 4.58 5.67
C TRP A 258 17.05 4.40 4.15
N ILE A 259 16.31 3.40 3.70
CA ILE A 259 16.00 3.17 2.29
C ILE A 259 14.50 3.09 2.11
N GLN A 260 14.00 3.65 1.01
CA GLN A 260 12.60 3.62 0.66
C GLN A 260 12.49 3.35 -0.84
N GLU A 261 11.65 2.40 -1.22
CA GLU A 261 11.31 2.16 -2.62
C GLU A 261 10.29 3.17 -3.13
N SER A 262 10.39 3.48 -4.43
CA SER A 262 9.38 4.26 -5.12
C SER A 262 8.09 3.45 -5.21
N PRO A 263 6.92 4.06 -4.93
CA PRO A 263 5.67 3.36 -5.07
C PRO A 263 5.40 2.98 -6.53
N VAL A 264 5.88 3.75 -7.51
CA VAL A 264 5.51 3.60 -8.94
C VAL A 264 6.61 3.06 -9.85
N ASN A 265 7.87 3.03 -9.38
CA ASN A 265 9.01 2.54 -10.14
C ASN A 265 9.76 1.49 -9.30
N ASP A 266 9.58 0.22 -9.62
CA ASP A 266 10.11 -0.91 -8.83
C ASP A 266 11.64 -0.97 -8.78
N SER A 267 12.30 -0.35 -9.76
CA SER A 267 13.76 -0.26 -9.78
C SER A 267 14.27 0.91 -8.95
N LEU A 268 13.44 1.86 -8.54
CA LEU A 268 13.92 3.08 -7.90
C LEU A 268 13.87 2.99 -6.38
N VAL A 269 15.01 3.23 -5.73
CA VAL A 269 15.15 3.35 -4.28
C VAL A 269 15.81 4.68 -3.92
N ALA A 270 15.17 5.42 -3.02
CA ALA A 270 15.78 6.56 -2.35
C ALA A 270 16.52 6.10 -1.09
N VAL A 271 17.69 6.67 -0.87
CA VAL A 271 18.60 6.32 0.23
C VAL A 271 18.92 7.59 1.03
N CYS A 272 18.48 7.66 2.29
CA CYS A 272 18.86 8.73 3.19
C CYS A 272 20.17 8.37 3.90
N SER A 273 21.14 9.29 3.83
CA SER A 273 22.44 9.16 4.49
C SER A 273 22.47 9.95 5.79
N GLU A 274 22.40 9.25 6.93
CA GLU A 274 22.36 9.82 8.28
C GLU A 274 23.74 10.34 8.70
N THR A 275 24.08 11.49 8.13
CA THR A 275 25.39 12.15 8.18
C THR A 275 25.23 13.64 8.49
N PHE A 276 26.34 14.33 8.74
CA PHE A 276 26.39 15.73 9.19
C PHE A 276 27.41 16.50 8.32
N PRO A 277 26.99 17.19 7.25
CA PRO A 277 25.61 17.35 6.77
C PRO A 277 25.03 16.10 6.11
N GLY A 278 23.69 16.00 6.11
CA GLY A 278 22.96 14.88 5.54
C GLY A 278 22.86 14.92 4.01
N SER A 279 22.56 13.78 3.41
CA SER A 279 22.33 13.66 1.96
C SER A 279 21.29 12.60 1.62
N VAL A 280 20.72 12.71 0.41
CA VAL A 280 19.82 11.74 -0.20
C VAL A 280 20.44 11.28 -1.52
N ALA A 281 20.47 9.97 -1.76
CA ALA A 281 20.80 9.40 -3.05
C ALA A 281 19.57 8.78 -3.69
N SER A 282 19.43 8.98 -4.99
CA SER A 282 18.52 8.20 -5.83
C SER A 282 19.30 7.06 -6.46
N THR A 283 18.84 5.82 -6.29
CA THR A 283 19.53 4.61 -6.73
C THR A 283 18.59 3.72 -7.52
N LEU A 284 19.02 3.26 -8.69
CA LEU A 284 18.35 2.23 -9.47
C LEU A 284 18.87 0.85 -9.07
N ILE A 285 17.95 -0.08 -8.87
CA ILE A 285 18.17 -1.50 -8.63
C ILE A 285 17.79 -2.22 -9.92
N GLU A 286 18.81 -2.69 -10.62
CA GLU A 286 18.63 -3.48 -11.85
C GLU A 286 18.44 -4.95 -11.49
N ASP A 287 19.26 -5.45 -10.56
CA ASP A 287 19.14 -6.78 -9.98
C ASP A 287 19.77 -6.85 -8.57
N ALA A 288 19.80 -8.03 -7.96
CA ALA A 288 20.34 -8.27 -6.62
C ALA A 288 21.84 -7.93 -6.49
N GLU A 289 22.56 -7.79 -7.60
CA GLU A 289 23.98 -7.49 -7.67
C GLU A 289 24.28 -6.09 -8.24
N ASN A 290 23.42 -5.54 -9.08
CA ASN A 290 23.69 -4.35 -9.87
C ASN A 290 22.79 -3.21 -9.45
N HIS A 291 23.36 -2.30 -8.66
CA HIS A 291 22.70 -1.06 -8.24
C HIS A 291 23.52 0.13 -8.73
N SER A 292 22.86 1.15 -9.27
CA SER A 292 23.49 2.34 -9.83
C SER A 292 22.92 3.61 -9.20
N VAL A 293 23.79 4.45 -8.63
CA VAL A 293 23.37 5.75 -8.09
C VAL A 293 23.14 6.71 -9.25
N VAL A 294 21.90 7.20 -9.39
CA VAL A 294 21.50 8.17 -10.43
C VAL A 294 22.10 9.54 -10.11
N ASN A 295 21.79 10.07 -8.93
CA ASN A 295 22.39 11.29 -8.40
C ASN A 295 22.21 11.40 -6.89
N THR A 296 22.93 12.36 -6.29
CA THR A 296 22.81 12.70 -4.87
C THR A 296 22.56 14.18 -4.67
N LEU A 297 21.85 14.53 -3.60
CA LEU A 297 21.60 15.90 -3.17
C LEU A 297 21.76 16.04 -1.66
N PRO A 298 22.12 17.22 -1.14
CA PRO A 298 22.07 17.50 0.29
C PRO A 298 20.66 17.29 0.83
N SER A 299 20.52 16.74 2.05
CA SER A 299 19.21 16.45 2.63
C SER A 299 18.44 17.70 3.08
N GLY A 300 19.06 18.88 2.97
CA GLY A 300 18.55 20.14 3.51
C GLY A 300 18.78 20.34 5.01
N GLY A 301 19.49 19.41 5.66
CA GLY A 301 19.79 19.45 7.10
C GLY A 301 20.75 18.35 7.52
N ASP A 302 20.73 18.02 8.81
CA ASP A 302 21.62 17.02 9.43
C ASP A 302 20.85 15.77 9.90
N GLY A 303 21.48 14.61 9.71
CA GLY A 303 20.98 13.31 10.17
C GLY A 303 19.59 12.97 9.65
N PRO A 304 19.39 12.81 8.31
CA PRO A 304 18.13 12.33 7.76
C PRO A 304 17.84 10.90 8.22
N ALA A 305 16.99 10.77 9.23
CA ALA A 305 16.66 9.47 9.85
C ALA A 305 15.66 8.67 9.01
N SER A 306 14.95 9.34 8.09
CA SER A 306 14.02 8.70 7.17
C SER A 306 13.67 9.60 5.98
N GLY A 307 12.92 9.03 5.03
CA GLY A 307 12.27 9.75 3.96
C GLY A 307 11.18 8.90 3.31
N GLY A 308 10.33 9.55 2.52
CA GLY A 308 9.14 8.92 1.93
C GLY A 308 8.77 9.58 0.61
N PHE A 309 8.30 8.77 -0.34
CA PHE A 309 7.73 9.29 -1.58
C PHE A 309 6.29 9.77 -1.36
N THR A 310 5.84 10.73 -2.17
CA THR A 310 4.40 10.90 -2.40
C THR A 310 3.82 9.66 -3.07
N ALA A 311 2.50 9.44 -2.95
CA ALA A 311 1.88 8.22 -3.46
C ALA A 311 2.03 8.03 -4.98
N ASP A 312 2.10 9.12 -5.76
CA ASP A 312 2.37 9.10 -7.20
C ASP A 312 3.86 8.89 -7.55
N GLY A 313 4.74 8.85 -6.55
CA GLY A 313 6.19 8.72 -6.69
C GLY A 313 6.89 9.92 -7.32
N LYS A 314 6.19 11.04 -7.58
CA LYS A 314 6.77 12.22 -8.24
C LYS A 314 7.56 13.11 -7.30
N CYS A 315 7.37 12.96 -5.99
CA CYS A 315 8.14 13.69 -5.00
C CYS A 315 8.70 12.73 -3.95
N PHE A 316 9.86 13.07 -3.40
CA PHE A 316 10.43 12.44 -2.22
C PHE A 316 10.64 13.50 -1.15
N VAL A 317 10.40 13.18 0.12
CA VAL A 317 10.66 14.09 1.25
C VAL A 317 11.62 13.41 2.21
N ALA A 318 12.65 14.14 2.66
CA ALA A 318 13.58 13.69 3.68
C ALA A 318 13.28 14.37 5.03
N ALA A 319 13.37 13.61 6.12
CA ALA A 319 13.19 14.09 7.48
C ALA A 319 14.54 14.09 8.23
N ASN A 320 15.08 15.28 8.47
CA ASN A 320 16.36 15.50 9.14
C ASN A 320 16.18 15.55 10.66
N TYR A 321 16.37 14.41 11.31
CA TYR A 321 16.16 14.22 12.74
C TYR A 321 17.05 15.18 13.56
N ALA A 322 18.34 15.26 13.26
CA ALA A 322 19.28 15.97 14.13
C ALA A 322 19.16 17.49 14.04
N SER A 323 18.83 18.01 12.85
CA SER A 323 18.64 19.46 12.62
C SER A 323 17.20 19.95 12.79
N GLY A 324 16.22 19.03 12.90
CA GLY A 324 14.81 19.40 13.02
C GLY A 324 14.24 20.04 11.75
N SER A 325 14.61 19.54 10.57
CA SER A 325 14.20 20.11 9.28
C SER A 325 13.70 19.05 8.30
N ILE A 326 13.02 19.48 7.23
CA ILE A 326 12.58 18.63 6.12
C ILE A 326 12.93 19.25 4.77
N GLN A 327 13.09 18.43 3.73
CA GLN A 327 13.31 18.87 2.35
C GLN A 327 12.56 17.98 1.38
N ALA A 328 11.89 18.57 0.39
CA ALA A 328 11.26 17.86 -0.72
C ALA A 328 12.14 17.86 -1.98
N TYR A 329 11.97 16.83 -2.81
CA TYR A 329 12.63 16.67 -4.09
C TYR A 329 11.59 16.25 -5.11
N SER A 330 11.63 16.81 -6.31
CA SER A 330 10.97 16.21 -7.47
C SER A 330 11.76 14.99 -7.92
N VAL A 331 11.04 13.98 -8.38
CA VAL A 331 11.56 12.72 -8.90
C VAL A 331 11.16 12.62 -10.37
N ALA A 332 12.14 12.57 -11.26
CA ALA A 332 11.91 12.37 -12.68
C ALA A 332 11.71 10.87 -13.03
N ASP A 333 11.21 10.59 -14.23
CA ASP A 333 10.95 9.22 -14.70
C ASP A 333 12.22 8.35 -14.75
N ASP A 334 13.38 8.96 -14.99
CA ASP A 334 14.70 8.32 -14.96
C ASP A 334 15.26 8.13 -13.53
N GLY A 335 14.48 8.48 -12.51
CA GLY A 335 14.84 8.43 -11.11
C GLY A 335 15.63 9.63 -10.61
N LYS A 336 16.02 10.58 -11.46
CA LYS A 336 16.81 11.73 -11.01
C LYS A 336 16.03 12.61 -10.05
N ILE A 337 16.63 12.92 -8.90
CA ILE A 337 16.05 13.84 -7.92
C ILE A 337 16.53 15.28 -8.12
N SER A 338 15.66 16.26 -7.91
CA SER A 338 15.95 17.70 -7.94
C SER A 338 15.27 18.42 -6.77
N ASN A 339 15.92 19.42 -6.16
CA ASN A 339 15.34 20.16 -5.04
C ASN A 339 13.98 20.76 -5.41
N LEU A 340 12.96 20.50 -4.58
CA LEU A 340 11.65 21.10 -4.68
C LEU A 340 11.48 22.11 -3.54
N GLY A 341 11.61 23.40 -3.87
CA GLY A 341 11.65 24.46 -2.88
C GLY A 341 12.92 24.45 -2.02
N LYS A 342 12.85 25.11 -0.86
CA LYS A 342 13.96 25.23 0.11
C LYS A 342 13.71 24.34 1.33
N PRO A 343 14.77 24.03 2.11
CA PRO A 343 14.60 23.28 3.34
C PRO A 343 13.71 24.04 4.31
N GLN A 344 12.83 23.31 4.99
CA GLN A 344 11.93 23.87 6.00
C GLN A 344 12.41 23.48 7.39
N GLN A 345 12.73 24.51 8.17
CA GLN A 345 13.02 24.35 9.59
C GLN A 345 11.71 24.17 10.36
N LEU A 346 11.64 23.11 11.16
CA LEU A 346 10.53 22.89 12.07
C LEU A 346 10.74 23.66 13.38
N SER A 347 9.67 23.88 14.12
CA SER A 347 9.69 24.56 15.43
C SER A 347 8.81 23.85 16.43
N GLY A 348 9.22 23.83 17.69
CA GLY A 348 8.47 23.19 18.77
C GLY A 348 9.41 22.49 19.75
N SER A 349 8.84 22.02 20.86
CA SER A 349 9.54 21.25 21.90
C SER A 349 8.52 20.48 22.73
N GLY A 350 8.94 19.41 23.38
CA GLY A 350 8.15 18.60 24.30
C GLY A 350 8.66 18.68 25.75
N PRO A 351 8.02 17.97 26.70
CA PRO A 351 8.37 18.04 28.11
C PRO A 351 9.66 17.28 28.48
N ASN A 352 10.13 16.33 27.64
CA ASN A 352 11.36 15.60 27.91
C ASN A 352 12.61 16.48 27.68
N LYS A 353 13.25 16.90 28.78
CA LYS A 353 14.39 17.83 28.76
C LYS A 353 15.66 17.32 28.07
N GLU A 354 15.74 16.01 27.79
CA GLU A 354 16.90 15.42 27.12
C GLU A 354 16.61 15.11 25.64
N ARG A 355 15.36 14.74 25.32
CA ARG A 355 14.99 14.20 24.00
C ARG A 355 14.08 15.10 23.18
N GLN A 356 13.52 16.15 23.77
CA GLN A 356 12.48 16.99 23.17
C GLN A 356 12.76 18.49 23.34
N THR A 357 14.04 18.87 23.33
CA THR A 357 14.48 20.27 23.41
C THR A 357 14.29 21.04 22.12
N SER A 358 14.14 20.33 21.00
CA SER A 358 13.93 20.84 19.65
C SER A 358 13.19 19.81 18.80
N PRO A 359 12.72 20.15 17.59
CA PRO A 359 12.12 19.21 16.65
C PRO A 359 13.07 18.11 16.21
N HIS A 360 12.52 16.91 16.05
CA HIS A 360 13.17 15.68 15.62
C HIS A 360 12.21 14.87 14.73
N PRO A 361 11.95 15.31 13.47
CA PRO A 361 11.09 14.59 12.55
C PRO A 361 11.70 13.22 12.26
N HIS A 362 10.91 12.16 12.44
CA HIS A 362 11.45 10.80 12.43
C HIS A 362 10.88 9.93 11.31
N HIS A 363 9.73 10.26 10.72
CA HIS A 363 9.18 9.54 9.56
C HIS A 363 8.52 10.49 8.56
N VAL A 364 8.44 10.08 7.30
CA VAL A 364 7.62 10.69 6.25
C VAL A 364 6.59 9.64 5.82
N VAL A 365 5.36 9.79 6.28
CA VAL A 365 4.27 8.86 5.97
C VAL A 365 3.43 9.44 4.83
N ALA A 366 3.45 8.78 3.67
CA ALA A 366 2.65 9.19 2.52
C ALA A 366 1.15 9.02 2.81
N SER A 367 0.33 10.00 2.42
CA SER A 367 -1.11 9.87 2.45
C SER A 367 -1.58 8.83 1.42
N PRO A 368 -2.46 7.89 1.78
CA PRO A 368 -3.13 7.03 0.80
C PRO A 368 -4.34 7.72 0.16
N LEU A 369 -4.74 8.91 0.64
CA LEU A 369 -5.96 9.59 0.20
C LEU A 369 -5.73 10.47 -1.04
N ASP A 370 -4.48 10.88 -1.28
CA ASP A 370 -4.07 11.73 -2.39
C ASP A 370 -2.57 11.55 -2.73
N ASP A 371 -2.13 12.20 -3.80
CA ASP A 371 -0.77 12.10 -4.35
C ASP A 371 0.21 13.15 -3.83
N LYS A 372 -0.18 13.98 -2.86
CA LYS A 372 0.57 15.21 -2.55
C LYS A 372 0.86 15.37 -1.07
N THR A 373 0.10 14.70 -0.23
CA THR A 373 0.11 14.90 1.22
C THR A 373 1.04 13.89 1.89
N VAL A 374 1.82 14.36 2.85
CA VAL A 374 2.64 13.55 3.74
C VAL A 374 2.43 13.98 5.19
N TYR A 375 2.58 13.03 6.11
CA TYR A 375 2.52 13.24 7.55
C TYR A 375 3.88 12.98 8.17
N ILE A 376 4.32 13.90 9.02
CA ILE A 376 5.65 13.88 9.63
C ILE A 376 5.47 13.76 11.15
N PRO A 377 5.58 12.54 11.72
CA PRO A 377 5.74 12.37 13.15
C PRO A 377 7.03 13.06 13.63
N ASP A 378 6.89 13.99 14.56
CA ASP A 378 7.99 14.73 15.16
C ASP A 378 8.14 14.36 16.64
N LEU A 379 9.17 13.57 16.92
CA LEU A 379 9.49 13.09 18.26
C LEU A 379 9.72 14.27 19.22
N GLY A 380 10.37 15.31 18.71
CA GLY A 380 10.88 16.42 19.51
C GLY A 380 9.82 17.41 19.96
N SER A 381 8.70 17.50 19.24
CA SER A 381 7.63 18.47 19.52
C SER A 381 6.30 17.85 19.93
N ASP A 382 6.21 16.52 20.05
CA ASP A 382 4.96 15.79 20.32
C ASP A 382 3.86 16.11 19.30
N ARG A 383 4.22 16.21 18.02
CA ARG A 383 3.27 16.55 16.94
C ARG A 383 3.37 15.62 15.76
N ILE A 384 2.27 15.52 15.01
CA ILE A 384 2.26 15.03 13.65
C ILE A 384 1.99 16.23 12.75
N LEU A 385 2.91 16.52 11.83
CA LEU A 385 2.79 17.66 10.93
C LEU A 385 2.32 17.18 9.55
N GLN A 386 1.27 17.79 9.02
CA GLN A 386 0.78 17.50 7.67
C GLN A 386 1.37 18.53 6.69
N PHE A 387 1.96 18.04 5.62
CA PHE A 387 2.46 18.85 4.51
C PHE A 387 1.83 18.39 3.20
N ALA A 388 1.73 19.28 2.22
CA ALA A 388 1.28 18.95 0.88
C ALA A 388 2.13 19.64 -0.18
N ILE A 389 2.36 18.96 -1.31
CA ILE A 389 3.00 19.56 -2.47
C ILE A 389 2.02 20.52 -3.17
N LYS A 390 2.34 21.82 -3.19
CA LYS A 390 1.56 22.88 -3.83
C LYS A 390 2.49 23.81 -4.60
N ASN A 391 2.18 24.07 -5.87
CA ASN A 391 2.96 24.99 -6.73
C ASN A 391 4.48 24.74 -6.68
N ASP A 392 4.89 23.47 -6.81
CA ASP A 392 6.29 23.05 -6.73
C ASP A 392 6.99 23.43 -5.42
N ASN A 393 6.24 23.45 -4.32
CA ASN A 393 6.77 23.62 -2.98
C ASN A 393 6.09 22.64 -2.01
N LEU A 394 6.80 22.28 -0.94
CA LEU A 394 6.21 21.58 0.19
C LEU A 394 5.60 22.63 1.12
N ASP A 395 4.30 22.63 1.33
CA ASP A 395 3.63 23.61 2.19
C ASP A 395 3.03 22.91 3.41
N LYS A 396 3.24 23.48 4.61
CA LYS A 396 2.58 23.00 5.83
C LYS A 396 1.07 23.24 5.72
N VAL A 397 0.29 22.19 5.92
CA VAL A 397 -1.18 22.21 5.86
C VAL A 397 -1.76 22.32 7.26
N ALA A 398 -1.34 21.43 8.16
CA ALA A 398 -1.86 21.34 9.52
C ALA A 398 -0.82 20.74 10.47
N GLU A 399 -1.11 20.80 11.77
CA GLU A 399 -0.39 20.08 12.80
C GLU A 399 -1.36 19.51 13.83
N TYR A 400 -1.05 18.33 14.34
CA TYR A 400 -1.87 17.61 15.31
C TYR A 400 -1.04 17.32 16.54
N GLU A 401 -1.56 17.69 17.71
CA GLU A 401 -0.91 17.39 18.98
C GLU A 401 -1.06 15.91 19.32
N THR A 402 0.00 15.33 19.87
CA THR A 402 0.01 14.01 20.48
C THR A 402 0.15 14.17 22.00
N PRO A 403 -0.05 13.11 22.81
CA PRO A 403 0.13 13.23 24.26
C PRO A 403 1.52 13.74 24.61
N ALA A 404 1.61 14.68 25.54
CA ALA A 404 2.87 15.30 25.94
C ALA A 404 3.86 14.25 26.46
N GLY A 405 5.08 14.27 25.94
CA GLY A 405 6.15 13.33 26.27
C GLY A 405 6.04 11.98 25.57
N SER A 406 5.15 11.84 24.57
CA SER A 406 4.98 10.59 23.82
C SER A 406 6.12 10.36 22.83
N GLY A 407 6.56 11.41 22.14
CA GLY A 407 7.59 11.32 21.10
C GLY A 407 7.14 10.47 19.91
N PRO A 408 6.20 10.93 19.07
CA PRO A 408 5.73 10.19 17.91
C PRO A 408 6.89 9.94 16.93
N ARG A 409 7.03 8.68 16.46
CA ARG A 409 8.23 8.22 15.75
C ARG A 409 7.93 7.80 14.31
N HIS A 410 7.32 6.64 14.13
CA HIS A 410 6.94 6.11 12.81
C HIS A 410 5.43 5.93 12.75
N GLY A 411 4.84 6.02 11.55
CA GLY A 411 3.44 5.66 11.35
C GLY A 411 3.25 4.75 10.15
N VAL A 412 2.12 4.04 10.15
CA VAL A 412 1.66 3.18 9.07
C VAL A 412 0.15 3.32 8.92
N PHE A 413 -0.31 3.47 7.68
CA PHE A 413 -1.74 3.47 7.37
C PHE A 413 -2.27 2.04 7.40
N HIS A 414 -3.51 1.85 7.87
CA HIS A 414 -4.26 0.65 7.55
C HIS A 414 -4.33 0.53 6.02
N PRO A 415 -4.20 -0.68 5.44
CA PRO A 415 -4.38 -0.84 4.00
C PRO A 415 -5.77 -0.33 3.61
N GLU A 416 -6.84 -1.00 4.00
CA GLU A 416 -8.17 -0.72 3.42
C GLU A 416 -8.98 0.41 4.07
N LEU A 417 -8.49 0.99 5.18
CA LEU A 417 -9.31 1.85 6.04
C LEU A 417 -8.61 3.20 6.23
N PRO A 418 -9.37 4.29 6.42
CA PRO A 418 -8.81 5.62 6.63
C PRO A 418 -8.32 5.78 8.08
N ILE A 419 -7.40 4.91 8.51
CA ILE A 419 -6.82 4.87 9.85
C ILE A 419 -5.30 4.96 9.74
N LEU A 420 -4.71 5.86 10.51
CA LEU A 420 -3.26 5.99 10.67
C LEU A 420 -2.86 5.51 12.07
N TYR A 421 -1.93 4.58 12.14
CA TYR A 421 -1.31 4.14 13.39
C TYR A 421 0.05 4.80 13.55
N VAL A 422 0.33 5.40 14.71
CA VAL A 422 1.62 6.05 14.98
C VAL A 422 2.21 5.50 16.27
N ILE A 423 3.43 4.94 16.17
CA ILE A 423 4.17 4.46 17.33
C ILE A 423 4.92 5.61 18.00
N THR A 424 4.94 5.61 19.34
CA THR A 424 5.58 6.65 20.15
C THR A 424 6.84 6.11 20.82
N GLU A 425 8.00 6.71 20.54
CA GLU A 425 9.30 6.23 21.02
C GLU A 425 9.40 6.31 22.54
N LEU A 426 8.93 7.41 23.14
CA LEU A 426 9.17 7.72 24.55
C LEU A 426 8.08 7.13 25.46
N SER A 427 6.83 7.09 25.02
CA SER A 427 5.73 6.50 25.82
C SER A 427 5.48 5.01 25.55
N ASN A 428 6.08 4.42 24.50
CA ASN A 428 5.87 3.02 24.10
C ASN A 428 4.38 2.68 23.88
N GLU A 429 3.71 3.51 23.09
CA GLU A 429 2.30 3.36 22.73
C GLU A 429 2.15 3.32 21.20
N VAL A 430 1.05 2.74 20.74
CA VAL A 430 0.53 2.96 19.38
C VAL A 430 -0.71 3.85 19.52
N LEU A 431 -0.64 5.03 18.92
CA LEU A 431 -1.75 5.97 18.78
C LEU A 431 -2.55 5.61 17.53
N VAL A 432 -3.87 5.69 17.62
CA VAL A 432 -4.79 5.41 16.52
C VAL A 432 -5.48 6.70 16.11
N PHE A 433 -5.33 7.06 14.84
CA PHE A 433 -5.93 8.25 14.26
C PHE A 433 -6.94 7.86 13.19
N LYS A 434 -8.16 8.38 13.31
CA LYS A 434 -9.09 8.41 12.20
C LYS A 434 -8.69 9.54 11.25
N VAL A 435 -8.75 9.26 9.96
CA VAL A 435 -8.42 10.22 8.91
C VAL A 435 -9.69 10.63 8.18
N ASP A 436 -9.97 11.94 8.14
CA ASP A 436 -11.12 12.47 7.41
C ASP A 436 -10.83 12.65 5.91
N ASP A 437 -11.85 13.01 5.13
CA ASP A 437 -11.75 13.18 3.67
C ASP A 437 -10.78 14.29 3.23
N SER A 438 -10.43 15.21 4.13
CA SER A 438 -9.44 16.27 3.90
C SER A 438 -8.02 15.86 4.31
N GLY A 439 -7.86 14.65 4.85
CA GLY A 439 -6.61 14.18 5.44
C GLY A 439 -6.41 14.66 6.89
N GLY A 440 -7.44 15.20 7.53
CA GLY A 440 -7.43 15.60 8.93
C GLY A 440 -7.28 14.41 9.86
N LEU A 441 -6.46 14.53 10.91
CA LEU A 441 -6.24 13.48 11.90
C LEU A 441 -7.03 13.75 13.18
N GLU A 442 -7.80 12.76 13.62
CA GLU A 442 -8.45 12.72 14.93
C GLU A 442 -7.91 11.52 15.73
N GLN A 443 -7.23 11.76 16.85
CA GLN A 443 -6.79 10.67 17.72
C GLN A 443 -7.98 10.05 18.44
N ILE A 444 -8.29 8.79 18.15
CA ILE A 444 -9.48 8.09 18.67
C ILE A 444 -9.16 7.11 19.80
N SER A 445 -7.96 6.52 19.80
CA SER A 445 -7.55 5.56 20.82
C SER A 445 -6.02 5.44 20.90
N LYS A 446 -5.55 4.69 21.89
CA LYS A 446 -4.13 4.31 22.03
C LYS A 446 -3.99 3.02 22.83
N ILE A 447 -2.88 2.31 22.63
CA ILE A 447 -2.55 1.09 23.37
C ILE A 447 -1.06 1.04 23.70
N GLY A 448 -0.72 0.58 24.91
CA GLY A 448 0.69 0.34 25.30
C GLY A 448 1.22 -0.97 24.73
N ILE A 449 2.46 -0.97 24.26
CA ILE A 449 3.06 -2.15 23.59
C ILE A 449 4.02 -2.94 24.48
N VAL A 450 4.39 -2.43 25.64
CA VAL A 450 5.31 -3.09 26.58
C VAL A 450 4.58 -4.15 27.40
N PRO A 451 5.16 -5.36 27.60
CA PRO A 451 4.61 -6.37 28.50
C PRO A 451 4.36 -5.81 29.90
N GLU A 452 3.29 -6.24 30.57
CA GLU A 452 2.95 -5.74 31.92
C GLU A 452 4.10 -5.95 32.92
N SER A 453 4.87 -7.04 32.78
CA SER A 453 6.06 -7.31 33.60
C SER A 453 7.19 -6.28 33.45
N LYS A 454 7.18 -5.46 32.38
CA LYS A 454 8.20 -4.46 32.05
C LYS A 454 7.66 -3.03 32.06
N LYS A 455 6.40 -2.81 32.43
CA LYS A 455 5.74 -1.50 32.37
C LYS A 455 6.43 -0.37 33.15
N ASN A 456 7.15 -0.73 34.22
CA ASN A 456 7.90 0.22 35.05
C ASN A 456 9.35 0.44 34.58
N LYS A 457 9.78 -0.24 33.51
CA LYS A 457 11.14 -0.13 32.99
C LYS A 457 11.26 1.10 32.10
N THR A 458 11.97 2.11 32.59
CA THR A 458 12.09 3.42 31.95
C THR A 458 13.07 3.47 30.77
N SER A 459 13.86 2.41 30.56
CA SER A 459 14.80 2.32 29.43
C SER A 459 14.19 1.72 28.17
N MET A 460 12.93 1.28 28.21
CA MET A 460 12.22 0.81 27.04
C MET A 460 11.83 1.98 26.14
N GLN A 461 12.16 1.88 24.85
CA GLN A 461 11.77 2.82 23.82
C GLN A 461 11.27 2.08 22.58
N ALA A 462 10.19 2.55 21.98
CA ALA A 462 9.67 1.95 20.76
C ALA A 462 10.52 2.32 19.54
N SER A 463 10.56 1.45 18.54
CA SER A 463 11.25 1.71 17.27
C SER A 463 10.27 1.61 16.11
N GLU A 464 10.15 0.44 15.49
CA GLU A 464 9.45 0.28 14.22
C GLU A 464 8.00 -0.15 14.40
N ILE A 465 7.14 0.25 13.45
CA ILE A 465 5.76 -0.21 13.33
C ILE A 465 5.49 -0.68 11.90
N GLY A 466 4.77 -1.78 11.76
CA GLY A 466 4.38 -2.33 10.46
C GLY A 466 3.04 -3.04 10.59
N ILE A 467 2.24 -2.97 9.53
CA ILE A 467 0.97 -3.67 9.44
C ILE A 467 1.05 -4.70 8.33
N SER A 468 0.40 -5.83 8.54
CA SER A 468 0.16 -6.83 7.51
C SER A 468 -0.75 -6.26 6.41
N SER A 469 -0.50 -6.71 5.19
CA SER A 469 -1.24 -6.40 3.97
C SER A 469 -2.73 -6.68 4.08
N ASP A 470 -3.15 -7.68 4.86
CA ASP A 470 -4.56 -7.97 5.15
C ASP A 470 -5.19 -7.03 6.19
N GLY A 471 -4.40 -6.14 6.80
CA GLY A 471 -4.84 -5.17 7.80
C GLY A 471 -5.09 -5.75 9.19
N LYS A 472 -4.91 -7.06 9.41
CA LYS A 472 -5.37 -7.73 10.65
C LYS A 472 -4.37 -7.69 11.79
N TYR A 473 -3.09 -7.55 11.47
CA TYR A 473 -2.01 -7.58 12.46
C TYR A 473 -1.06 -6.41 12.31
N ILE A 474 -0.84 -5.69 13.42
CA ILE A 474 0.23 -4.72 13.59
C ILE A 474 1.35 -5.39 14.41
N TYR A 475 2.58 -5.14 13.98
CA TYR A 475 3.79 -5.48 14.71
C TYR A 475 4.46 -4.18 15.17
N ALA A 476 4.94 -4.15 16.41
CA ALA A 476 5.60 -2.99 16.98
C ALA A 476 6.86 -3.40 17.73
N ALA A 477 8.02 -2.90 17.30
CA ALA A 477 9.30 -3.25 17.91
C ALA A 477 9.61 -2.32 19.08
N ASN A 478 10.15 -2.90 20.16
CA ASN A 478 10.53 -2.17 21.36
C ASN A 478 11.93 -2.58 21.80
N ARG A 479 12.74 -1.58 22.17
CA ARG A 479 14.17 -1.72 22.46
C ARG A 479 14.52 -1.16 23.84
N ASP A 480 15.36 -1.86 24.57
CA ASP A 480 16.02 -1.39 25.78
C ASP A 480 17.26 -0.59 25.37
N VAL A 481 17.21 0.72 25.60
CA VAL A 481 18.34 1.61 25.26
C VAL A 481 19.44 1.61 26.32
N LYS A 482 19.25 0.89 27.44
CA LYS A 482 20.25 0.67 28.49
C LYS A 482 20.29 -0.81 28.87
N PRO A 483 20.67 -1.71 27.94
CA PRO A 483 20.62 -3.14 28.18
C PRO A 483 21.58 -3.53 29.31
N ALA A 484 21.04 -4.01 30.43
CA ALA A 484 21.84 -4.55 31.52
C ALA A 484 22.29 -5.97 31.16
N ASP A 485 23.61 -6.22 31.17
CA ASP A 485 24.23 -7.53 30.95
C ASP A 485 23.83 -8.24 29.62
N ALA A 486 23.44 -7.48 28.58
CA ALA A 486 22.96 -8.02 27.31
C ALA A 486 21.79 -9.02 27.44
N LYS A 487 20.97 -8.91 28.49
CA LYS A 487 19.74 -9.70 28.60
C LYS A 487 18.73 -9.20 27.58
N ASP A 488 18.27 -10.11 26.71
CA ASP A 488 17.23 -9.86 25.71
C ASP A 488 15.92 -9.49 26.40
N GLU A 489 15.73 -8.19 26.60
CA GLU A 489 14.50 -7.58 27.06
C GLU A 489 13.69 -6.93 25.93
N ASP A 490 14.20 -7.05 24.72
CA ASP A 490 13.61 -6.49 23.53
C ASP A 490 12.50 -7.41 23.03
N HIS A 491 11.53 -6.82 22.37
CA HIS A 491 10.36 -7.56 21.95
C HIS A 491 9.69 -6.93 20.74
N LEU A 492 8.98 -7.79 20.01
CA LEU A 492 8.02 -7.42 19.00
C LEU A 492 6.63 -7.66 19.58
N ALA A 493 5.87 -6.60 19.83
CA ALA A 493 4.46 -6.71 20.19
C ALA A 493 3.66 -7.13 18.96
N ILE A 494 2.75 -8.10 19.14
CA ILE A 494 1.83 -8.60 18.12
C ILE A 494 0.45 -8.10 18.50
N ILE A 495 -0.14 -7.26 17.65
CA ILE A 495 -1.36 -6.52 17.94
C ILE A 495 -2.41 -6.91 16.91
N THR A 496 -3.57 -7.37 17.35
CA THR A 496 -4.73 -7.59 16.48
C THR A 496 -5.47 -6.29 16.24
N VAL A 497 -5.92 -6.12 15.00
CA VAL A 497 -6.70 -4.98 14.55
C VAL A 497 -8.17 -5.41 14.41
N GLY A 498 -9.08 -4.69 15.07
CA GLY A 498 -10.52 -4.93 14.94
C GLY A 498 -11.04 -4.60 13.53
N GLU A 499 -12.25 -5.07 13.19
CA GLU A 499 -12.81 -4.96 11.82
C GLU A 499 -12.85 -3.53 11.27
N LYS A 500 -13.01 -2.53 12.14
CA LYS A 500 -13.03 -1.10 11.77
C LYS A 500 -11.66 -0.41 11.83
N GLY A 501 -10.61 -1.13 12.21
CA GLY A 501 -9.27 -0.56 12.40
C GLY A 501 -9.08 0.27 13.68
N GLU A 502 -10.15 0.68 14.35
CA GLU A 502 -10.12 1.62 15.48
C GLU A 502 -9.70 0.97 16.81
N GLU A 503 -10.01 -0.32 16.98
CA GLU A 503 -9.75 -1.08 18.20
C GLU A 503 -8.51 -1.96 18.01
N LEU A 504 -7.55 -1.81 18.92
CA LEU A 504 -6.32 -2.61 18.95
C LEU A 504 -6.30 -3.49 20.20
N SER A 505 -5.70 -4.68 20.10
CA SER A 505 -5.48 -5.56 21.26
C SER A 505 -4.13 -6.25 21.15
N VAL A 506 -3.32 -6.15 22.21
CA VAL A 506 -2.04 -6.88 22.26
C VAL A 506 -2.32 -8.37 22.43
N LYS A 507 -2.05 -9.15 21.39
CA LYS A 507 -2.17 -10.62 21.40
C LYS A 507 -1.04 -11.26 22.19
N GLY A 508 0.18 -10.71 22.07
CA GLY A 508 1.36 -11.21 22.76
C GLY A 508 2.63 -10.52 22.30
N HIS A 509 3.76 -11.10 22.70
CA HIS A 509 5.09 -10.58 22.43
C HIS A 509 6.02 -11.70 21.98
N ALA A 510 6.80 -11.42 20.93
CA ALA A 510 7.86 -12.30 20.48
C ALA A 510 9.24 -11.71 20.81
N LYS A 511 10.22 -12.57 21.03
CA LYS A 511 11.63 -12.16 21.09
C LYS A 511 12.11 -11.76 19.70
N VAL A 512 13.05 -10.82 19.64
CA VAL A 512 13.57 -10.26 18.37
C VAL A 512 14.85 -10.94 17.89
N GLY A 513 15.35 -11.94 18.63
CA GLY A 513 16.50 -12.75 18.22
C GLY A 513 17.85 -12.01 18.33
N GLY A 514 17.87 -10.86 18.98
CA GLY A 514 19.02 -9.98 19.15
C GLY A 514 18.70 -8.84 20.12
N ILE A 515 19.49 -7.76 20.06
CA ILE A 515 19.35 -6.61 20.97
C ILE A 515 19.24 -5.32 20.15
N GLN A 516 18.40 -4.39 20.63
CA GLN A 516 18.04 -3.13 20.03
C GLN A 516 17.49 -3.30 18.61
N PRO A 517 16.29 -3.89 18.46
CA PRO A 517 15.60 -3.98 17.17
C PRO A 517 15.33 -2.56 16.66
N ARG A 518 15.99 -2.15 15.57
CA ARG A 518 15.88 -0.80 15.00
C ARG A 518 14.81 -0.72 13.92
N ALA A 519 14.68 -1.78 13.12
CA ALA A 519 13.73 -1.89 12.04
C ALA A 519 13.32 -3.35 11.81
N PHE A 520 12.16 -3.55 11.19
CA PHE A 520 11.74 -4.83 10.64
C PHE A 520 10.90 -4.62 9.38
N LYS A 521 10.71 -5.67 8.59
CA LYS A 521 9.84 -5.66 7.41
C LYS A 521 9.15 -7.01 7.24
N LEU A 522 7.85 -6.99 6.94
CA LEU A 522 7.10 -8.17 6.50
C LEU A 522 7.44 -8.46 5.03
N PHE A 523 7.64 -9.73 4.68
CA PHE A 523 8.00 -10.13 3.33
C PHE A 523 7.54 -11.56 3.02
N GLY A 524 7.59 -11.93 1.73
CA GLY A 524 6.98 -13.14 1.21
C GLY A 524 5.62 -12.83 0.57
N ALA A 525 5.20 -13.67 -0.37
CA ALA A 525 3.99 -13.40 -1.16
C ALA A 525 2.77 -13.21 -0.26
N LYS A 526 2.68 -13.93 0.86
CA LYS A 526 1.59 -13.83 1.84
C LYS A 526 2.02 -13.14 3.13
N GLU A 527 3.18 -12.47 3.10
CA GLU A 527 3.86 -11.96 4.29
C GLU A 527 4.01 -13.06 5.36
N GLU A 528 4.41 -14.24 4.93
CA GLU A 528 4.67 -15.40 5.79
C GLU A 528 6.03 -15.29 6.50
N TYR A 529 6.81 -14.25 6.25
CA TYR A 529 8.06 -13.97 6.94
C TYR A 529 8.19 -12.53 7.41
N LEU A 530 9.04 -12.33 8.41
CA LEU A 530 9.42 -11.03 8.96
C LEU A 530 10.93 -11.00 9.19
N ILE A 531 11.61 -9.97 8.71
CA ILE A 531 13.04 -9.72 8.96
C ILE A 531 13.18 -8.65 10.03
N VAL A 532 14.01 -8.88 11.05
CA VAL A 532 14.32 -7.91 12.14
C VAL A 532 15.80 -7.56 12.11
N GLY A 533 16.11 -6.27 12.16
CA GLY A 533 17.46 -5.74 12.27
C GLY A 533 17.79 -5.30 13.70
N ASN A 534 18.79 -5.93 14.31
CA ASN A 534 19.26 -5.69 15.66
C ASN A 534 20.60 -4.95 15.62
N THR A 535 20.69 -3.79 16.27
CA THR A 535 21.82 -2.85 16.08
C THR A 535 22.75 -2.73 17.26
N TYR A 536 22.60 -3.57 18.29
CA TYR A 536 23.48 -3.51 19.46
C TYR A 536 24.95 -3.73 19.05
N GLU A 537 25.81 -2.78 19.39
CA GLU A 537 27.19 -2.69 18.87
C GLU A 537 28.04 -3.95 19.10
N ASN A 538 27.75 -4.71 20.17
CA ASN A 538 28.51 -5.91 20.52
C ASN A 538 27.94 -7.21 19.92
N ASP A 539 26.70 -7.21 19.41
CA ASP A 539 26.08 -8.35 18.72
C ASP A 539 25.10 -7.90 17.62
N PRO A 540 25.56 -7.14 16.62
CA PRO A 540 24.66 -6.63 15.59
C PRO A 540 24.32 -7.77 14.63
N ASN A 541 23.04 -7.92 14.30
CA ASN A 541 22.55 -9.09 13.56
C ASN A 541 21.20 -8.87 12.85
N VAL A 542 20.84 -9.83 12.01
CA VAL A 542 19.51 -9.98 11.42
C VAL A 542 18.87 -11.27 11.94
N GLY A 543 17.61 -11.20 12.34
CA GLY A 543 16.74 -12.37 12.57
C GLY A 543 15.66 -12.49 11.50
N ILE A 544 15.41 -13.71 11.02
CA ILE A 544 14.24 -14.05 10.19
C ILE A 544 13.25 -14.81 11.03
N PHE A 545 11.98 -14.45 10.91
CA PHE A 545 10.86 -15.05 11.61
C PHE A 545 9.84 -15.56 10.61
N GLN A 546 9.36 -16.78 10.79
CA GLN A 546 8.18 -17.28 10.10
C GLN A 546 6.94 -16.75 10.82
N ARG A 547 6.04 -16.15 10.05
CA ARG A 547 4.74 -15.64 10.49
C ARG A 547 3.64 -16.63 10.12
N ASP A 548 2.84 -17.01 11.11
CA ASP A 548 1.56 -17.64 10.86
C ASP A 548 0.56 -16.56 10.40
N THR A 549 0.21 -16.59 9.12
CA THR A 549 -0.66 -15.58 8.51
C THR A 549 -2.09 -15.57 9.09
N LEU A 550 -2.54 -16.67 9.70
CA LEU A 550 -3.88 -16.79 10.28
C LEU A 550 -3.92 -16.28 11.72
N THR A 551 -2.82 -16.45 12.46
CA THR A 551 -2.78 -16.12 13.89
C THR A 551 -1.94 -14.89 14.20
N GLY A 552 -1.11 -14.44 13.27
CA GLY A 552 -0.15 -13.36 13.42
C GLY A 552 1.08 -13.71 14.27
N GLU A 553 1.18 -14.94 14.77
CA GLU A 553 2.31 -15.36 15.60
C GLU A 553 3.58 -15.48 14.77
N VAL A 554 4.72 -15.16 15.39
CA VAL A 554 6.01 -15.23 14.74
C VAL A 554 6.96 -16.14 15.50
N LYS A 555 7.74 -16.93 14.77
CA LYS A 555 8.75 -17.83 15.32
C LYS A 555 10.06 -17.65 14.57
N GLN A 556 11.16 -17.50 15.30
CA GLN A 556 12.47 -17.34 14.68
C GLN A 556 12.82 -18.57 13.85
N ALA A 557 13.14 -18.35 12.58
CA ALA A 557 13.51 -19.35 11.59
C ALA A 557 15.02 -19.33 11.30
N ALA A 558 15.62 -18.14 11.23
CA ALA A 558 17.04 -18.01 10.94
C ALA A 558 17.67 -16.78 11.63
N LYS A 559 19.01 -16.75 11.71
CA LYS A 559 19.77 -15.61 12.22
C LYS A 559 21.09 -15.50 11.46
N GLN A 560 21.50 -14.27 11.11
CA GLN A 560 22.82 -13.97 10.58
C GLN A 560 23.45 -12.87 11.41
N GLY A 561 24.61 -13.15 12.01
CA GLY A 561 25.40 -12.16 12.74
C GLY A 561 26.24 -11.29 11.81
N GLY A 562 26.51 -10.06 12.25
CA GLY A 562 27.27 -9.03 11.55
C GLY A 562 26.39 -8.01 10.81
N GLN A 563 26.92 -6.79 10.67
CA GLN A 563 26.22 -5.58 10.23
C GLN A 563 25.19 -5.05 11.23
N SER A 564 24.98 -3.72 11.23
CA SER A 564 23.97 -3.02 12.03
C SER A 564 22.85 -2.51 11.13
N PRO A 565 21.95 -3.39 10.65
CA PRO A 565 20.92 -3.05 9.69
C PRO A 565 19.81 -2.18 10.33
N THR A 566 19.31 -1.22 9.56
CA THR A 566 18.43 -0.15 10.08
C THR A 566 17.19 0.09 9.24
N SER A 567 17.08 -0.52 8.06
CA SER A 567 15.92 -0.45 7.16
C SER A 567 16.00 -1.60 6.14
N PHE A 568 14.84 -2.02 5.60
CA PHE A 568 14.76 -3.19 4.72
C PHE A 568 13.78 -2.98 3.56
N ILE A 569 14.12 -3.51 2.38
CA ILE A 569 13.28 -3.60 1.18
C ILE A 569 13.32 -5.06 0.69
N TRP A 570 12.17 -5.65 0.41
CA TRP A 570 12.11 -7.00 -0.14
C TRP A 570 12.10 -6.97 -1.68
N LEU A 571 13.15 -7.47 -2.31
CA LEU A 571 13.24 -7.49 -3.77
C LEU A 571 12.43 -8.68 -4.32
N ALA A 572 11.10 -8.54 -4.37
CA ALA A 572 10.16 -9.60 -4.73
C ALA A 572 10.31 -10.11 -6.17
N ASP A 573 10.84 -9.27 -7.07
CA ASP A 573 10.90 -9.52 -8.50
C ASP A 573 12.26 -10.05 -9.00
N LEU A 574 13.27 -10.14 -8.12
CA LEU A 574 14.66 -10.51 -8.43
C LEU A 574 15.05 -11.91 -7.96
#